data_AF-A0A2V8MXJ0-F1
#
_entry.id   AF-A0A2V8MXJ0-F1
#
_cell.length_a   1.000
_cell.length_b   1.000
_cell.length_c   1.000
_cell.angle_alpha   90.00
_cell.angle_beta   90.00
_cell.angle_gamma   90.00
#
_symmetry.space_group_name_H-M   'P 1'
#
loop_
_entity.id
_entity.type
_entity.pdbx_description
1 polymer ?
#
loop_
_entity_poly.entity_id
_entity_poly.type
_entity_poly.pdbx_seq_one_letter_code
_entity_poly.pdbx_strand_id
1 'polypeptide(L)'
;MIFPPKDYLQKLWARARKCGVLFIVDEAQTGFGRCGQWFDIQSYEIEPDIMVLSKTAGNGYPAAAVIVSDDVAQKLEQSFFTHLSSHQNDPLAAAAILAVMDTVEDENLVEHSRQ
;
A
#
# COMPACT_ATOMS: atom_id res chain seq x y z
N MET A 1 14.87 -10.10 -2.80
CA MET A 1 13.70 -9.93 -1.92
C MET A 1 13.66 -11.13 -1.00
N ILE A 2 13.36 -10.95 0.29
CA ILE A 2 13.19 -12.08 1.22
C ILE A 2 11.69 -12.24 1.41
N PHE A 3 11.15 -13.37 0.97
CA PHE A 3 9.74 -13.68 1.14
C PHE A 3 9.53 -14.43 2.45
N PRO A 4 8.82 -13.86 3.43
CA PRO A 4 8.48 -14.60 4.64
C PRO A 4 7.55 -15.78 4.31
N PRO A 5 7.61 -16.87 5.07
CA PRO A 5 6.59 -17.92 5.00
C PRO A 5 5.19 -17.31 5.19
N LYS A 6 4.20 -17.78 4.41
CA LYS A 6 2.85 -17.22 4.44
C LYS A 6 2.25 -17.20 5.86
N ASP A 7 2.43 -18.30 6.58
CA ASP A 7 1.92 -18.47 7.94
C ASP A 7 2.60 -17.54 8.95
N TYR A 8 3.84 -17.10 8.70
CA TYR A 8 4.55 -16.16 9.56
C TYR A 8 3.83 -14.80 9.61
N LEU A 9 3.55 -14.19 8.45
CA LEU A 9 2.87 -12.90 8.42
C LEU A 9 1.41 -13.01 8.91
N GLN A 10 0.72 -14.10 8.60
CA GLN A 10 -0.63 -14.33 9.11
C GLN A 10 -0.66 -14.43 10.64
N LYS A 11 0.29 -15.15 11.25
CA LYS A 11 0.43 -15.24 12.71
C LYS A 11 0.77 -13.88 13.32
N LEU A 12 1.64 -13.09 12.68
CA LEU A 12 2.00 -11.76 13.14
C LEU A 12 0.80 -10.80 13.11
N TRP A 13 0.06 -10.77 12.01
CA TRP A 13 -1.17 -9.98 11.88
C TRP A 13 -2.23 -10.37 12.92
N ALA A 14 -2.48 -11.68 13.07
CA ALA A 14 -3.41 -12.18 14.09
C ALA A 14 -2.97 -11.79 15.51
N ARG A 15 -1.67 -11.77 15.77
CA ARG A 15 -1.11 -11.33 17.05
C ARG A 15 -1.28 -9.82 17.25
N ALA A 16 -1.02 -9.01 16.23
CA ALA A 16 -1.22 -7.56 16.26
C ALA A 16 -2.66 -7.20 16.65
N ARG A 17 -3.63 -7.84 15.99
CA ARG A 17 -5.06 -7.70 16.32
C ARG A 17 -5.39 -8.07 17.77
N LYS A 18 -4.85 -9.21 18.26
CA LYS A 18 -5.04 -9.64 19.65
C LYS A 18 -4.43 -8.68 20.68
N CYS A 19 -3.38 -7.95 20.31
CA CYS A 19 -2.72 -6.98 21.17
C CYS A 19 -3.32 -5.57 21.07
N GLY A 20 -4.25 -5.33 20.14
CA GLY A 20 -4.80 -4.00 19.89
C GLY A 20 -3.79 -3.00 19.30
N VAL A 21 -2.79 -3.50 18.56
CA VAL A 21 -1.79 -2.65 17.88
C VAL A 21 -2.07 -2.62 16.38
N LEU A 22 -1.72 -1.51 15.73
CA LEU A 22 -1.87 -1.35 14.29
C LEU A 22 -0.88 -2.25 13.53
N PHE A 23 -1.35 -2.83 12.44
CA PHE A 23 -0.56 -3.60 11.49
C PHE A 23 -0.33 -2.76 10.23
N ILE A 24 0.91 -2.31 10.05
CA ILE A 24 1.32 -1.45 8.94
C ILE A 24 2.12 -2.29 7.95
N VAL A 25 1.83 -2.14 6.66
CA VAL A 25 2.60 -2.75 5.57
C VAL A 25 3.25 -1.69 4.71
N ASP A 26 4.54 -1.88 4.40
CA ASP A 26 5.28 -1.03 3.47
C ASP A 26 5.31 -1.72 2.10
N GLU A 27 4.45 -1.22 1.21
CA GLU A 27 4.30 -1.70 -0.16
C GLU A 27 5.05 -0.80 -1.15
N ALA A 28 5.96 0.07 -0.67
CA ALA A 28 6.67 0.99 -1.54
C ALA A 28 7.54 0.27 -2.58
N GLN A 29 8.00 -0.96 -2.31
CA GLN A 29 8.73 -1.77 -3.29
C GLN A 29 7.88 -2.88 -3.91
N THR A 30 6.95 -3.45 -3.15
CA THR A 30 6.23 -4.68 -3.49
C THR A 30 4.88 -4.44 -4.18
N GLY A 31 4.36 -3.21 -4.11
CA GLY A 31 3.11 -2.83 -4.78
C GLY A 31 3.25 -2.69 -6.30
N PHE A 32 2.12 -2.39 -6.94
CA PHE A 32 1.97 -2.18 -8.38
C PHE A 32 2.50 -3.34 -9.22
N GLY A 33 2.12 -4.57 -8.85
CA GLY A 33 2.40 -5.75 -9.67
C GLY A 33 3.75 -6.41 -9.43
N ARG A 34 4.66 -5.81 -8.65
CA ARG A 34 6.06 -6.28 -8.50
C ARG A 34 6.18 -7.76 -8.11
N CYS A 35 5.29 -8.25 -7.26
CA CYS A 35 5.30 -9.63 -6.76
C CYS A 35 4.25 -10.52 -7.45
N GLY A 36 3.71 -10.11 -8.61
CA GLY A 36 2.64 -10.83 -9.28
C GLY A 36 1.26 -10.65 -8.63
N GLN A 37 1.12 -9.67 -7.74
CA GLN A 37 -0.16 -9.17 -7.21
C GLN A 37 -0.12 -7.64 -7.26
N TRP A 38 -1.28 -6.99 -7.26
CA TRP A 38 -1.36 -5.53 -7.18
C TRP A 38 -0.60 -5.00 -5.95
N PHE A 39 -0.79 -5.66 -4.81
CA PHE A 39 -0.03 -5.43 -3.57
C PHE A 39 0.36 -6.79 -2.99
N ASP A 40 1.61 -7.00 -2.59
CA ASP A 40 2.09 -8.32 -2.16
C ASP A 40 1.39 -8.82 -0.90
N ILE A 41 0.84 -7.92 -0.07
CA ILE A 41 0.05 -8.27 1.10
C ILE A 41 -1.15 -9.18 0.75
N GLN A 42 -1.66 -9.08 -0.48
CA GLN A 42 -2.73 -9.94 -0.99
C GLN A 42 -2.32 -11.41 -1.03
N SER A 43 -1.03 -11.70 -1.30
CA SER A 43 -0.48 -13.07 -1.26
C SER A 43 -0.60 -13.73 0.12
N TYR A 44 -0.68 -12.92 1.18
CA TYR A 44 -0.80 -13.35 2.57
C TYR A 44 -2.25 -13.37 3.08
N GLU A 45 -3.21 -12.91 2.28
CA GLU A 45 -4.63 -12.80 2.65
C GLU A 45 -4.83 -11.97 3.92
N ILE A 46 -4.11 -10.85 4.01
CA ILE A 46 -4.12 -9.94 5.15
C ILE A 46 -4.68 -8.59 4.71
N GLU A 47 -5.59 -8.06 5.51
CA GLU A 47 -6.04 -6.67 5.42
C GLU A 47 -5.30 -5.85 6.49
N PRO A 48 -4.37 -4.96 6.09
CA PRO A 48 -3.60 -4.13 7.01
C PRO A 48 -4.41 -2.92 7.50
N ASP A 49 -4.04 -2.37 8.66
CA ASP A 49 -4.65 -1.13 9.15
C ASP A 49 -4.16 0.08 8.37
N ILE A 50 -2.90 0.04 7.91
CA ILE A 50 -2.23 1.09 7.13
C ILE A 50 -1.34 0.44 6.07
N MET A 51 -1.36 0.99 4.85
CA MET A 51 -0.49 0.63 3.75
C MET A 51 0.27 1.85 3.22
N VAL A 52 1.57 1.71 3.00
CA VAL A 52 2.43 2.77 2.46
C VAL A 52 2.82 2.46 1.02
N LEU A 53 2.66 3.43 0.12
CA LEU A 53 2.99 3.34 -1.29
C LEU A 53 4.00 4.43 -1.69
N SER A 54 4.91 4.10 -2.61
CA SER A 54 5.84 5.03 -3.26
C SER A 54 6.47 4.33 -4.48
N LYS A 55 7.69 4.70 -4.88
CA LYS A 55 8.48 4.16 -5.99
C LYS A 55 7.65 3.95 -7.26
N THR A 56 7.20 2.73 -7.51
CA THR A 56 6.42 2.37 -8.70
C THR A 56 5.14 3.18 -8.78
N ALA A 57 4.53 3.57 -7.65
CA ALA A 57 3.34 4.42 -7.63
C ALA A 57 3.49 5.70 -8.45
N GLY A 58 4.67 6.35 -8.39
CA GLY A 58 4.97 7.51 -9.22
C GLY A 58 5.78 7.21 -10.47
N ASN A 59 6.28 5.98 -10.62
CA ASN A 59 7.14 5.49 -11.71
C ASN A 59 8.17 6.50 -12.23
N GLY A 60 8.95 7.11 -11.32
CA GLY A 60 9.96 8.12 -11.64
C GLY A 60 9.53 9.56 -11.34
N TYR A 61 8.24 9.81 -11.14
CA TYR A 61 7.71 11.05 -10.57
C TYR A 61 7.69 10.98 -9.03
N PRO A 62 8.04 12.05 -8.29
CA PRO A 62 7.98 12.06 -6.82
C PRO A 62 6.54 11.97 -6.31
N ALA A 63 6.10 10.75 -5.98
CA ALA A 63 4.78 10.49 -5.41
C ALA A 63 4.83 9.37 -4.34
N ALA A 64 4.00 9.53 -3.32
CA ALA A 64 3.80 8.56 -2.26
C ALA A 64 2.38 8.68 -1.70
N ALA A 65 1.86 7.60 -1.12
CA ALA A 65 0.56 7.59 -0.48
C ALA A 65 0.62 6.79 0.83
N VAL A 66 -0.21 7.20 1.78
CA VAL A 66 -0.53 6.41 2.98
C VAL A 66 -2.01 6.13 2.93
N ILE A 67 -2.37 4.85 2.81
CA ILE A 67 -3.73 4.35 2.79
C ILE A 67 -4.04 3.85 4.19
N VAL A 68 -5.20 4.19 4.73
CA VAL A 68 -5.65 3.80 6.06
C VAL A 68 -7.01 3.11 5.96
N SER A 69 -7.26 2.15 6.85
CA SER A 69 -8.60 1.54 7.00
C SER A 69 -9.63 2.55 7.52
N ASP A 70 -10.91 2.26 7.33
CA ASP A 70 -12.03 3.09 7.81
C ASP A 70 -11.97 3.34 9.32
N ASP A 71 -11.62 2.31 10.10
CA ASP A 71 -11.47 2.39 11.56
C ASP A 71 -10.35 3.37 11.96
N VAL A 72 -9.26 3.40 11.20
CA VAL A 72 -8.15 4.34 11.43
C VAL A 72 -8.54 5.74 10.98
N ALA A 73 -9.16 5.88 9.80
CA ALA A 73 -9.65 7.15 9.28
C ALA A 73 -10.60 7.84 10.27
N GLN A 74 -11.58 7.10 10.79
CA GLN A 74 -12.55 7.63 11.77
C GLN A 74 -11.86 8.14 13.04
N LYS A 75 -10.86 7.41 13.56
CA LYS A 75 -10.09 7.84 14.74
C LYS A 75 -9.27 9.10 14.45
N LEU A 76 -8.67 9.19 13.26
CA LEU A 76 -7.92 10.38 12.84
C LEU A 76 -8.83 11.61 12.78
N GLU A 77 -10.03 11.48 12.20
CA GLU A 77 -11.04 12.55 12.14
C GLU A 77 -11.47 13.00 13.54
N GLN A 78 -11.77 12.06 14.44
CA GLN A 78 -12.16 12.36 15.82
C GLN A 78 -11.04 13.02 16.64
N SER A 79 -9.78 12.70 16.33
CA SER A 79 -8.62 13.23 17.04
C SER A 79 -8.14 14.60 16.53
N PHE A 80 -8.78 15.15 15.48
CA PHE A 80 -8.32 16.34 14.77
C PHE A 80 -6.86 16.22 14.30
N PHE A 81 -6.44 15.02 13.91
CA PHE A 81 -5.09 14.78 13.43
C PHE A 81 -4.81 15.65 12.21
N THR A 82 -3.70 16.38 12.24
CA THR A 82 -3.26 17.25 11.16
C THR A 82 -1.84 16.87 10.77
N HIS A 83 -1.67 16.48 9.51
CA HIS A 83 -0.37 16.36 8.87
C HIS A 83 -0.42 17.18 7.58
N LEU A 84 0.54 18.09 7.41
CA LEU A 84 0.58 19.02 6.28
C LEU A 84 1.96 18.99 5.64
N SER A 85 1.95 18.93 4.30
CA SER A 85 3.12 19.13 3.45
C SER A 85 2.72 20.02 2.28
N SER A 86 3.64 20.87 1.80
CA SER A 86 3.36 21.82 0.72
C SER A 86 2.83 21.17 -0.57
N HIS A 87 3.25 19.93 -0.83
CA HIS A 87 2.85 19.15 -2.01
C HIS A 87 1.90 18.00 -1.64
N GLN A 88 1.26 18.04 -0.47
CA GLN A 88 0.22 17.07 -0.14
C GLN A 88 -0.98 17.26 -1.08
N ASN A 89 -1.53 16.16 -1.59
CA ASN A 89 -2.66 16.16 -2.53
C ASN A 89 -2.39 16.96 -3.82
N ASP A 90 -1.14 16.99 -4.29
CA ASP A 90 -0.76 17.62 -5.55
C ASP A 90 -1.46 16.92 -6.73
N PRO A 91 -2.22 17.66 -7.57
CA PRO A 91 -2.98 17.06 -8.66
C PRO A 91 -2.10 16.43 -9.74
N LEU A 92 -0.85 16.90 -9.90
CA LEU A 92 0.10 16.31 -10.84
C LEU A 92 0.62 14.96 -10.31
N ALA A 93 0.87 14.86 -9.00
CA ALA A 93 1.21 13.58 -8.38
C ALA A 93 0.05 12.57 -8.49
N ALA A 94 -1.20 13.02 -8.28
CA ALA A 94 -2.38 12.18 -8.45
C ALA A 94 -2.55 11.70 -9.90
N ALA A 95 -2.38 12.59 -10.88
CA ALA A 95 -2.45 12.23 -12.30
C ALA A 95 -1.34 11.25 -12.71
N ALA A 96 -0.12 11.40 -12.17
CA ALA A 96 0.97 10.47 -12.41
C ALA A 96 0.66 9.08 -11.84
N ILE A 97 0.13 8.99 -10.62
CA ILE A 97 -0.28 7.71 -10.02
C ILE A 97 -1.38 7.05 -10.85
N LEU A 98 -2.39 7.82 -11.27
CA LEU A 98 -3.50 7.29 -12.07
C LEU A 98 -2.99 6.72 -13.41
N ALA A 99 -2.14 7.45 -14.12
CA ALA A 99 -1.55 6.97 -15.37
C ALA A 99 -0.72 5.69 -15.18
N VAL A 100 -0.02 5.55 -14.05
CA VAL A 100 0.68 4.31 -13.70
C VAL A 100 -0.32 3.17 -13.48
N MET A 101 -1.39 3.41 -12.72
CA MET A 101 -2.43 2.39 -12.48
C MET A 101 -3.05 1.92 -13.79
N ASP A 102 -3.47 2.85 -14.65
CA ASP A 102 -4.05 2.57 -15.95
C ASP A 102 -3.08 1.73 -16.81
N THR A 103 -1.80 2.09 -16.84
CA THR A 103 -0.78 1.33 -17.59
C THR A 103 -0.61 -0.09 -17.04
N VAL A 104 -0.57 -0.25 -15.71
CA VAL A 104 -0.42 -1.58 -15.08
C VAL A 104 -1.61 -2.48 -15.41
N GLU A 105 -2.82 -1.92 -15.44
CA GLU A 105 -4.05 -2.64 -15.78
C GLU A 105 -4.14 -2.95 -17.29
N ASP A 106 -4.01 -1.93 -18.15
CA ASP A 106 -4.17 -2.05 -19.61
C ASP A 106 -3.15 -2.99 -20.24
N GLU A 107 -1.91 -2.97 -19.76
CA GLU A 107 -0.84 -3.83 -20.26
C GLU A 107 -0.75 -5.18 -19.53
N ASN A 108 -1.68 -5.48 -18.60
CA ASN A 108 -1.70 -6.72 -17.80
C ASN A 108 -0.35 -7.00 -17.10
N LEU A 109 0.27 -5.95 -16.55
CA LEU A 109 1.64 -6.04 -16.01
C LEU A 109 1.70 -6.91 -14.75
N VAL A 110 0.62 -6.99 -13.98
CA VAL A 110 0.54 -7.87 -12.80
C VAL A 110 0.64 -9.34 -13.24
N GLU A 111 -0.10 -9.74 -14.26
CA GLU A 111 -0.08 -11.08 -14.84
C GLU A 111 1.28 -11.40 -15.46
N HIS A 112 1.87 -10.45 -16.20
CA HIS A 112 3.20 -10.61 -16.77
C HIS A 112 4.29 -10.78 -15.70
N SER A 113 4.13 -10.15 -14.53
CA SER A 113 5.08 -10.29 -13.42
C SER A 113 5.02 -11.65 -12.70
N ARG A 114 4.02 -12.50 -12.97
CA ARG A 114 3.93 -13.85 -12.40
C ARG A 114 4.79 -14.88 -13.14
N GLN A 115 5.27 -14.54 -14.34
CA GLN A 115 6.06 -15.40 -15.23
C GLN A 115 7.55 -15.31 -14.89
#